data_AF-A0A943G2J7-F1
#
_entry.id   AF-A0A943G2J7-F1
#
_cell.length_a   1.000
_cell.length_b   1.000
_cell.length_c   1.000
_cell.angle_alpha   90.00
_cell.angle_beta   90.00
_cell.angle_gamma   90.00
#
_symmetry.space_group_name_H-M   'P 1'
#
loop_
_entity.id
_entity.type
_entity.pdbx_description
1 polymer ?
#
loop_
_entity_poly.entity_id
_entity_poly.type
_entity_poly.pdbx_seq_one_letter_code
_entity_poly.pdbx_strand_id
1 'polypeptide(L)'
;MGRSTEYYRTHPEARKKKAKKDKEINARPEQKAKRRELGRKNYETDKKKGKGWRKGKDCSHTKNGLRYKSVKANRGSKSDTKGDKNARGDSK
;
A
#
# COMPACT_ATOMS: atom_id res chain seq x y z
N MET A 1 -3.73 -11.82 19.68
CA MET A 1 -4.26 -10.99 18.56
C MET A 1 -4.47 -9.58 19.07
N GLY A 2 -4.53 -8.57 18.21
CA GLY A 2 -4.86 -7.20 18.64
C GLY A 2 -6.36 -7.07 18.94
N ARG A 3 -6.73 -6.18 19.88
CA ARG A 3 -8.13 -5.94 20.30
C ARG A 3 -9.10 -5.68 19.13
N SER A 4 -8.66 -4.96 18.11
CA SER A 4 -9.46 -4.67 16.91
C SER A 4 -9.65 -5.90 16.01
N THR A 5 -8.67 -6.79 15.94
CA THR A 5 -8.75 -8.02 15.14
C THR A 5 -9.77 -8.98 15.75
N GLU A 6 -9.76 -9.15 17.07
CA GLU A 6 -10.76 -9.96 17.78
C GLU A 6 -12.16 -9.38 17.61
N TYR A 7 -12.32 -8.06 17.72
CA TYR A 7 -13.60 -7.37 17.53
C TYR A 7 -14.24 -7.70 16.17
N TYR A 8 -13.52 -7.51 15.06
CA TYR A 8 -14.07 -7.83 13.73
C TYR A 8 -14.22 -9.34 13.47
N ARG A 9 -13.57 -10.20 14.27
CA ARG A 9 -13.73 -11.65 14.17
C ARG A 9 -15.04 -12.11 14.83
N THR A 10 -15.37 -11.55 15.99
CA THR A 10 -16.59 -11.89 16.74
C THR A 10 -17.82 -11.10 16.31
N HIS A 11 -17.66 -9.98 15.60
CA HIS A 11 -18.75 -9.12 15.14
C HIS A 11 -18.84 -9.13 13.59
N PRO A 12 -19.52 -10.13 13.00
CA PRO A 12 -19.58 -10.31 11.54
C PRO A 12 -20.24 -9.12 10.82
N GLU A 13 -21.25 -8.49 11.43
CA GLU A 13 -21.92 -7.32 10.86
C GLU A 13 -20.98 -6.10 10.76
N ALA A 14 -20.14 -5.87 11.78
CA ALA A 14 -19.13 -4.82 11.72
C ALA A 14 -18.08 -5.10 10.62
N ARG A 15 -17.71 -6.37 10.44
CA ARG A 15 -16.80 -6.79 9.37
C ARG A 15 -17.41 -6.58 7.98
N LYS A 16 -18.69 -6.92 7.78
CA LYS A 16 -19.42 -6.67 6.53
C LYS A 16 -19.47 -5.18 6.21
N LYS A 17 -19.81 -4.33 7.19
CA LYS A 17 -19.82 -2.85 7.03
C LYS A 17 -18.44 -2.32 6.62
N LYS A 18 -17.39 -2.76 7.29
CA LYS A 18 -16.00 -2.39 6.95
C LYS A 18 -15.65 -2.82 5.53
N ALA A 19 -15.91 -4.08 5.17
CA ALA A 19 -15.62 -4.60 3.83
C ALA A 19 -16.36 -3.84 2.72
N LYS A 20 -17.63 -3.49 2.94
CA LYS A 20 -18.39 -2.63 2.02
C LYS A 20 -17.70 -1.27 1.85
N LYS A 21 -17.29 -0.65 2.97
CA LYS A 21 -16.64 0.66 2.91
C LYS A 21 -15.28 0.62 2.21
N ASP A 22 -14.48 -0.40 2.49
CA ASP A 22 -13.20 -0.61 1.84
C ASP A 22 -13.38 -0.83 0.33
N LYS A 23 -14.43 -1.56 -0.09
CA LYS A 23 -14.79 -1.74 -1.51
C LYS A 23 -15.14 -0.42 -2.18
N GLU A 24 -15.96 0.42 -1.54
CA GLU A 24 -16.30 1.76 -2.05
C GLU A 24 -15.06 2.65 -2.22
N ILE A 25 -14.16 2.67 -1.21
CA ILE A 25 -12.92 3.44 -1.26
C ILE A 25 -12.03 2.94 -2.41
N ASN A 26 -11.85 1.63 -2.54
CA ASN A 26 -11.03 1.02 -3.60
C ASN A 26 -11.62 1.18 -5.01
N ALA A 27 -12.94 1.40 -5.12
CA ALA A 27 -13.62 1.62 -6.39
C ALA A 27 -13.41 3.05 -6.92
N ARG A 28 -12.99 4.00 -6.07
CA ARG A 28 -12.75 5.41 -6.45
C ARG A 28 -11.75 5.50 -7.61
N PRO A 29 -11.95 6.45 -8.56
CA PRO A 29 -11.09 6.59 -9.73
C PRO A 29 -9.63 6.88 -9.35
N GLU A 30 -9.39 7.67 -8.31
CA GLU A 30 -8.04 7.95 -7.80
C GLU A 30 -7.29 6.70 -7.34
N GLN A 31 -7.97 5.78 -6.64
CA GLN A 31 -7.37 4.52 -6.18
C GLN A 31 -7.07 3.59 -7.35
N LYS A 32 -7.96 3.55 -8.35
CA LYS A 32 -7.73 2.83 -9.60
C LYS A 32 -6.54 3.40 -10.38
N ALA A 33 -6.44 4.73 -10.46
CA ALA A 33 -5.33 5.41 -11.13
C ALA A 33 -3.99 5.08 -10.45
N LYS A 34 -3.91 5.17 -9.12
CA LYS A 34 -2.71 4.78 -8.35
C LYS A 34 -2.31 3.33 -8.60
N ARG A 35 -3.28 2.39 -8.60
CA ARG A 35 -3.00 0.97 -8.90
C ARG A 35 -2.45 0.78 -10.31
N ARG A 36 -2.99 1.51 -11.30
CA ARG A 36 -2.54 1.46 -12.69
C ARG A 36 -1.13 2.03 -12.85
N GLU A 37 -0.81 3.13 -12.18
CA GLU A 37 0.52 3.73 -12.17
C GLU A 37 1.57 2.75 -11.61
N LEU A 38 1.28 2.17 -10.44
CA LEU A 38 2.14 1.15 -9.83
C LEU A 38 2.31 -0.07 -10.73
N GLY A 39 1.23 -0.55 -11.35
CA GLY A 39 1.26 -1.68 -12.29
C GLY A 39 2.13 -1.41 -13.51
N ARG A 40 2.01 -0.23 -14.12
CA ARG A 40 2.86 0.21 -15.24
C ARG A 40 4.34 0.24 -14.83
N LYS A 41 4.65 0.82 -13.67
CA LYS A 41 6.03 0.89 -13.18
C LYS A 41 6.63 -0.49 -12.92
N ASN A 42 5.85 -1.40 -12.34
CA ASN A 42 6.25 -2.78 -12.12
C ASN A 42 6.54 -3.49 -13.45
N TYR A 43 5.63 -3.35 -14.42
CA TYR A 43 5.80 -3.95 -15.74
C TYR A 43 7.04 -3.43 -16.48
N GLU A 44 7.25 -2.12 -16.51
CA GLU A 44 8.45 -1.52 -17.12
C GLU A 44 9.74 -2.00 -16.44
N THR A 45 9.71 -2.15 -15.12
CA THR A 45 10.87 -2.61 -14.35
C THR A 45 11.16 -4.08 -14.63
N ASP A 46 10.12 -4.91 -14.68
CA ASP A 46 10.24 -6.33 -15.01
C ASP A 46 10.80 -6.55 -16.41
N LYS A 47 10.34 -5.75 -17.38
CA LYS A 47 10.91 -5.78 -18.74
C LYS A 47 12.38 -5.40 -18.78
N LYS A 48 12.82 -4.43 -17.99
CA LYS A 48 14.19 -3.92 -18.01
C LYS A 48 15.18 -4.74 -17.17
N LYS A 49 14.74 -5.29 -16.04
CA LYS A 49 15.62 -5.88 -15.02
C LYS A 49 15.28 -7.33 -14.66
N GLY A 50 14.19 -7.85 -15.22
CA GLY A 50 13.63 -9.15 -14.85
C GLY A 50 12.82 -9.12 -13.55
N LYS A 51 11.83 -10.02 -13.46
CA LYS A 51 10.93 -10.14 -12.29
C LYS A 51 11.68 -10.39 -10.98
N GLY A 52 12.79 -11.12 -11.03
CA GLY A 52 13.63 -11.43 -9.87
C GLY A 52 14.24 -10.21 -9.18
N TRP A 53 14.47 -9.11 -9.91
CA TRP A 53 15.14 -7.92 -9.38
C TRP A 53 14.31 -7.19 -8.30
N ARG A 54 12.98 -7.32 -8.35
CA ARG A 54 12.04 -6.73 -7.37
C ARG A 54 11.89 -7.58 -6.11
N LYS A 55 12.47 -8.79 -6.04
CA LYS A 55 12.36 -9.63 -4.84
C LYS A 55 12.89 -8.88 -3.62
N GLY A 56 12.09 -8.80 -2.56
CA GLY A 56 12.45 -8.05 -1.35
C GLY A 56 12.42 -6.52 -1.50
N LYS A 57 11.78 -5.99 -2.55
CA LYS A 57 11.61 -4.55 -2.76
C LYS A 57 10.15 -4.18 -3.02
N ASP A 58 9.76 -3.04 -2.47
CA ASP A 58 8.45 -2.43 -2.69
C ASP A 58 8.58 -1.16 -3.55
N CYS A 59 7.55 -0.85 -4.34
CA CYS A 59 7.45 0.40 -5.07
C CYS A 59 6.85 1.48 -4.13
N SER A 60 7.67 2.45 -3.72
CA SER A 60 7.31 3.52 -2.77
C SER A 60 7.03 4.84 -3.50
N HIS A 61 6.04 5.59 -3.02
CA HIS A 61 5.83 6.97 -3.45
C HIS A 61 6.70 7.91 -2.62
N THR A 62 7.75 8.45 -3.25
CA THR A 62 8.66 9.41 -2.62
C THR A 62 8.40 10.82 -3.17
N LYS A 63 8.97 11.84 -2.52
CA LYS A 63 8.95 13.22 -3.03
C LYS A 63 9.54 13.37 -4.44
N ASN A 64 10.41 12.44 -4.85
CA ASN A 64 11.07 12.42 -6.15
C ASN A 64 10.42 11.39 -7.11
N GLY A 65 9.15 11.03 -6.87
CA GLY A 65 8.40 10.04 -7.65
C GLY A 65 8.54 8.60 -7.14
N LEU A 66 8.14 7.65 -7.99
CA LEU A 66 8.12 6.22 -7.69
C LEU A 66 9.52 5.60 -7.67
N ARG A 67 9.91 5.00 -6.55
CA ARG A 67 11.21 4.33 -6.37
C ARG A 67 11.05 2.97 -5.71
N TYR A 68 11.90 2.01 -6.09
CA TYR A 68 11.99 0.76 -5.35
C TYR A 68 12.89 0.91 -4.14
N LYS A 69 12.38 0.49 -2.98
CA LYS A 69 13.14 0.41 -1.72
C LYS A 69 13.07 -1.02 -1.21
N SER A 70 14.03 -1.43 -0.38
CA SER A 70 13.87 -2.68 0.35
C SER A 70 12.61 -2.62 1.21
N VAL A 71 11.95 -3.77 1.43
CA VAL A 71 10.71 -3.82 2.22
C VAL A 71 10.91 -3.19 3.61
N LYS A 72 12.05 -3.44 4.25
CA LYS A 72 12.41 -2.85 5.57
C LYS A 72 12.53 -1.33 5.49
N ALA A 73 13.24 -0.82 4.48
CA ALA A 73 13.41 0.63 4.30
C ALA A 73 12.09 1.32 3.95
N ASN A 74 11.22 0.69 3.15
CA ASN A 74 9.91 1.22 2.82
C ASN A 74 9.01 1.33 4.06
N ARG A 75 8.86 0.23 4.80
CA ARG A 75 7.95 0.18 5.97
C ARG A 75 8.35 1.13 7.10
N GLY A 76 9.64 1.42 7.26
CA GLY A 76 10.15 2.38 8.26
C GLY A 76 10.50 3.76 7.73
N SER A 77 10.15 4.10 6.47
CA SER A 77 10.58 5.38 5.89
C SER A 77 9.77 6.55 6.44
N LYS A 78 10.46 7.49 7.09
CA LYS A 78 9.88 8.76 7.59
C LYS A 78 9.90 9.90 6.56
N SER A 79 10.48 9.66 5.38
CA SER A 79 10.67 10.67 4.33
C SER A 79 9.83 10.43 3.08
N ASP A 80 8.95 9.43 3.10
CA ASP A 80 7.96 9.21 2.04
C ASP A 80 6.82 10.24 2.09
N THR A 81 5.93 10.18 1.12
CA THR A 81 4.77 11.08 1.04
C THR A 81 3.94 11.05 2.33
N LYS A 82 3.23 12.15 2.63
CA LYS A 82 2.38 12.26 3.81
C LYS A 82 1.36 11.12 3.91
N GLY A 83 0.79 10.69 2.78
CA GLY A 83 -0.13 9.55 2.73
C GLY A 83 0.52 8.24 3.19
N ASP A 84 1.74 7.95 2.73
CA ASP A 84 2.47 6.75 3.13
C ASP A 84 2.87 6.79 4.62
N LYS A 85 3.24 7.96 5.16
CA LYS A 85 3.53 8.15 6.59
C LYS A 85 2.30 7.93 7.47
N ASN A 86 1.16 8.50 7.08
CA ASN A 86 -0.10 8.34 7.78
C ASN A 86 -0.57 6.87 7.80
N ALA A 87 -0.40 6.14 6.68
CA ALA A 87 -0.78 4.73 6.58
C ALA A 87 0.04 3.81 7.51
N ARG A 88 1.26 4.24 7.89
CA ARG A 88 2.17 3.48 8.76
C ARG A 88 1.98 3.77 10.26
N GLY A 89 1.17 4.78 10.60
CA GLY A 89 0.92 5.17 11.99
C GLY A 89 2.05 6.00 12.61
N ASP A 90 3.02 6.47 11.82
CA ASP A 90 4.17 7.27 12.28
C ASP A 90 3.85 8.76 12.47
N SER A 91 2.66 9.22 12.08
CA SER A 91 2.18 10.56 12.39
C SER A 91 1.55 10.59 13.79
N LYS A 92 2.41 10.66 14.80
CA LYS A 92 2.14 11.33 16.08
C LYS A 92 2.90 12.65 16.08
#